data_AF-A0A7J5UJ77-F1
#
_entry.id   AF-A0A7J5UJ77-F1
#
_cell.length_a   1.000
_cell.length_b   1.000
_cell.length_c   1.000
_cell.angle_alpha   90.00
_cell.angle_beta   90.00
_cell.angle_gamma   90.00
#
_symmetry.space_group_name_H-M   'P 1'
#
loop_
_entity.id
_entity.type
_entity.pdbx_description
1 polymer ?
#
loop_
_entity_poly.entity_id
_entity_poly.type
_entity_poly.pdbx_seq_one_letter_code
_entity_poly.pdbx_strand_id
1 'polypeptide(L)' 'AGRLEVADAVVAAGEDALRAGDGGPDGQPRAGALFWGAVLLDSVGVPAPLHGALYVCGRTAGWSAHVLEVQRARRG' A
#
# COMPACT_ATOMS: atom_id res chain seq x y z
N ALA A 1 -0.50 -3.20 23.04
CA ALA A 1 -0.58 -2.25 21.92
C ALA A 1 -1.37 -2.88 20.79
N GLY A 2 -2.32 -2.16 20.20
CA GLY A 2 -3.02 -2.64 19.00
C GLY A 2 -2.07 -2.67 17.79
N ARG A 3 -2.34 -3.48 16.77
CA ARG A 3 -1.48 -3.55 15.57
C ARG A 3 -1.27 -2.18 14.90
N LEU A 4 -2.27 -1.30 14.96
CA LEU A 4 -2.21 0.07 14.46
C LEU A 4 -1.23 0.95 15.27
N GLU A 5 -1.25 0.86 16.59
CA GLU A 5 -0.33 1.61 17.46
C GLU A 5 1.14 1.19 17.23
N VAL A 6 1.38 -0.11 17.05
CA VAL A 6 2.71 -0.62 16.66
C VAL A 6 3.09 -0.11 15.27
N ALA A 7 2.15 -0.08 14.32
CA ALA A 7 2.41 0.44 12.98
C ALA A 7 2.74 1.94 13.00
N ASP A 8 2.03 2.76 13.77
CA ASP A 8 2.32 4.19 13.95
C ASP A 8 3.76 4.39 14.47
N ALA A 9 4.17 3.61 15.47
CA ALA A 9 5.52 3.66 16.02
C ALA A 9 6.58 3.26 14.97
N VAL A 10 6.31 2.26 14.15
CA VAL A 10 7.19 1.83 13.04
C VAL A 10 7.31 2.92 11.98
N VAL A 11 6.20 3.58 11.63
CA VAL A 11 6.21 4.69 10.65
C VAL A 11 7.03 5.85 11.18
N ALA A 12 6.80 6.30 12.42
CA ALA A 12 7.56 7.39 13.01
C ALA A 12 9.07 7.09 13.03
N ALA A 13 9.47 5.92 13.52
CA ALA A 13 10.87 5.52 13.56
C ALA A 13 11.48 5.38 12.16
N GLY A 14 10.73 4.85 11.20
CA GLY A 14 11.17 4.70 9.81
C GLY A 14 11.37 6.04 9.11
N GLU A 15 10.45 7.00 9.31
CA GLU A 15 10.56 8.34 8.74
C GLU A 15 11.74 9.11 9.33
N ASP A 16 12.00 8.99 10.64
CA ASP A 16 13.16 9.59 11.29
C ASP A 16 14.48 9.00 10.76
N ALA A 17 14.55 7.67 10.63
CA ALA A 17 15.72 7.00 10.09
C ALA A 17 15.99 7.39 8.62
N LEU A 18 14.95 7.49 7.79
CA LEU A 18 15.07 7.90 6.39
C LEU A 18 15.47 9.36 6.24
N ARG A 19 15.01 10.24 7.13
CA ARG A 19 15.39 11.67 7.14
C ARG A 19 16.86 11.87 7.53
N ALA A 20 17.40 11.00 8.38
CA ALA A 20 18.79 11.06 8.82
C ALA A 20 19.79 10.49 7.80
N GLY A 21 19.34 9.83 6.73
CA GLY A 21 20.20 9.23 5.72
C GLY A 21 20.64 10.21 4.62
N ASP A 22 21.89 10.10 4.17
CA ASP A 22 22.56 11.02 3.22
C ASP A 22 22.11 10.91 1.74
N GLY A 23 21.01 10.21 1.44
CA GLY A 23 20.63 9.88 0.06
C GLY A 23 19.17 9.49 -0.15
N GLY A 24 18.28 9.93 0.73
CA GLY A 24 16.84 9.71 0.55
C GLY A 24 16.30 10.45 -0.69
N PRO A 25 15.22 9.96 -1.32
CA PRO A 25 14.57 10.65 -2.43
C PRO A 25 14.11 12.06 -2.02
N ASP A 26 14.10 13.01 -2.96
CA ASP A 26 13.61 14.37 -2.73
C ASP A 26 12.17 14.34 -2.21
N GLY A 27 11.95 14.68 -0.93
CA GLY A 27 10.63 14.72 -0.31
C GLY A 27 10.62 14.31 1.16
N GLN A 28 9.45 14.45 1.80
CA GLN A 28 9.23 13.99 3.17
C GLN A 28 8.94 12.47 3.17
N PRO A 29 9.73 11.64 3.87
CA PRO A 29 9.47 10.21 3.96
C PRO A 29 8.06 9.96 4.50
N ARG A 30 7.33 9.05 3.86
CA ARG A 30 5.97 8.65 4.26
C ARG A 30 5.73 7.18 4.01
N ALA A 31 5.02 6.53 4.93
CA ALA A 31 4.56 5.17 4.71
C ALA A 31 3.54 5.09 3.56
N GLY A 32 3.80 4.20 2.61
CA GLY A 32 2.93 3.98 1.45
C GLY A 32 1.65 3.22 1.78
N ALA A 33 0.66 3.28 0.89
CA ALA A 33 -0.62 2.60 1.05
C ALA A 33 -0.49 1.06 1.22
N LEU A 34 0.55 0.44 0.65
CA LEU A 34 0.80 -1.00 0.81
C LEU A 34 1.19 -1.38 2.25
N PHE A 35 1.96 -0.53 2.94
CA PHE A 35 2.29 -0.75 4.36
C PHE A 35 1.02 -0.78 5.20
N TRP A 36 0.19 0.25 5.06
CA TRP A 36 -1.09 0.34 5.79
C TRP A 36 -2.07 -0.76 5.41
N GLY A 37 -2.12 -1.13 4.13
CA GLY A 37 -2.90 -2.27 3.66
C GLY A 37 -2.51 -3.58 4.36
N ALA A 38 -1.21 -3.86 4.49
CA ALA A 38 -0.73 -5.06 5.19
C ALA A 38 -1.10 -5.04 6.68
N VAL A 39 -0.94 -3.89 7.36
CA VAL A 39 -1.31 -3.71 8.78
C VAL A 39 -2.80 -3.97 8.99
N LEU A 40 -3.66 -3.40 8.12
CA LEU A 40 -5.10 -3.59 8.20
C LEU A 40 -5.50 -5.05 7.99
N LEU A 41 -4.97 -5.70 6.95
CA LEU A 41 -5.25 -7.12 6.67
C LEU A 41 -4.81 -8.03 7.82
N ASP A 42 -3.63 -7.79 8.37
CA ASP A 42 -3.10 -8.52 9.53
C ASP A 42 -3.90 -8.24 10.82
N SER A 43 -4.44 -7.02 10.98
CA SER A 43 -5.30 -6.66 12.11
C SER A 43 -6.61 -7.44 12.16
N VAL A 44 -7.10 -7.89 11.01
CA VAL A 44 -8.31 -8.72 10.88
C VAL A 44 -7.99 -10.20 10.67
N GLY A 45 -6.73 -10.61 10.88
CA GLY A 45 -6.31 -12.01 10.89
C GLY A 45 -6.11 -12.63 9.51
N VAL A 46 -5.97 -11.83 8.45
CA VAL A 46 -5.62 -12.37 7.12
C VAL A 46 -4.16 -12.83 7.12
N PRO A 47 -3.88 -14.11 6.77
CA PRO A 47 -2.53 -14.61 6.63
C PRO A 47 -1.69 -13.81 5.62
N ALA A 48 -0.44 -13.49 5.97
CA ALA A 48 0.48 -12.75 5.09
C ALA A 48 0.61 -13.33 3.66
N PRO A 49 0.65 -14.67 3.45
CA PRO A 49 0.68 -15.24 2.09
C PRO A 49 -0.53 -14.87 1.22
N LEU A 50 -1.66 -14.46 1.81
CA LEU A 50 -2.87 -14.05 1.09
C LEU A 50 -2.93 -12.55 0.79
N HIS A 51 -2.02 -11.72 1.32
CA HIS A 51 -2.06 -10.26 1.13
C HIS A 51 -1.96 -9.88 -0.35
N GLY A 52 -1.08 -10.55 -1.10
CA GLY A 52 -0.95 -10.33 -2.54
C GLY A 52 -2.22 -10.67 -3.32
N ALA A 53 -2.90 -11.76 -2.95
CA ALA A 53 -4.17 -12.16 -3.58
C ALA A 53 -5.27 -11.11 -3.33
N LEU A 54 -5.41 -10.63 -2.08
CA LEU A 54 -6.38 -9.59 -1.75
C LEU A 54 -6.07 -8.24 -2.41
N TYR A 55 -4.78 -7.91 -2.56
CA TYR A 55 -4.39 -6.74 -3.35
C TYR A 55 -4.91 -6.85 -4.79
N VAL A 56 -4.70 -8.00 -5.45
CA VAL A 56 -5.23 -8.24 -6.81
C VAL A 56 -6.76 -8.17 -6.85
N CYS A 57 -7.46 -8.73 -5.86
CA CYS A 57 -8.91 -8.59 -5.75
C CYS A 57 -9.33 -7.11 -5.70
N GLY A 58 -8.67 -6.29 -4.88
CA GLY A 58 -8.93 -4.85 -4.78
C GLY A 58 -8.67 -4.09 -6.09
N ARG A 59 -7.74 -4.57 -6.94
CA ARG A 59 -7.43 -3.96 -8.24
C ARG A 59 -8.39 -4.33 -9.36
N THR A 60 -9.22 -5.37 -9.18
CA THR A 60 -10.05 -5.93 -10.26
C THR A 60 -10.96 -4.87 -10.87
N ALA A 61 -11.69 -4.09 -10.06
CA ALA A 61 -12.60 -3.05 -10.58
C ALA A 61 -11.87 -1.99 -11.42
N GLY A 62 -10.75 -1.47 -10.94
CA GLY A 62 -9.97 -0.46 -11.66
C GLY A 62 -9.35 -0.99 -12.95
N TRP A 63 -8.79 -2.20 -12.92
CA TRP A 63 -8.27 -2.82 -14.13
C TRP A 63 -9.36 -3.13 -15.16
N SER A 64 -10.51 -3.64 -14.72
CA SER A 64 -11.67 -3.83 -15.60
C SER A 64 -12.13 -2.52 -16.23
N ALA A 65 -12.18 -1.43 -15.46
CA ALA A 65 -12.52 -0.11 -15.98
C ALA A 65 -11.55 0.36 -17.07
N HIS A 66 -10.23 0.25 -16.84
CA HIS A 66 -9.23 0.62 -17.84
C HIS A 66 -9.26 -0.28 -19.08
N VAL A 67 -9.53 -1.58 -18.94
CA VAL A 67 -9.73 -2.46 -20.10
C VAL A 67 -10.90 -1.96 -20.93
N LEU A 68 -12.04 -1.62 -20.32
CA LEU A 68 -13.20 -1.10 -21.02
C LEU A 68 -12.93 0.26 -21.68
N GLU A 69 -12.17 1.13 -21.02
CA GLU A 69 -11.72 2.42 -21.55
C GLU A 69 -10.92 2.24 -22.85
N VAL A 70 -9.90 1.37 -22.83
CA VAL A 70 -9.08 1.07 -24.02
C VAL A 70 -9.94 0.48 -25.14
N GLN A 71 -10.88 -0.41 -24.82
CA GLN A 71 -11.78 -1.00 -25.81
C GLN A 71 -12.71 0.03 -26.45
N ARG A 72 -13.17 1.04 -25.70
CA ARG A 72 -13.97 2.15 -26.25
C ARG A 72 -13.12 3.04 -27.17
N ALA A 73 -11.91 3.40 -26.74
CA ALA A 73 -11.01 4.24 -27.51
C ALA A 73 -10.59 3.62 -28.86
N ARG A 74 -10.58 2.28 -28.96
CA ARG A 74 -10.27 1.55 -30.21
C ARG A 74 -11.44 1.38 -31.17
N ARG A 75 -12.67 1.66 -30.73
CA ARG A 75 -13.90 1.50 -31.53
C ARG A 75 -14.37 2.79 -32.20
N GLY A 76 -13.82 3.94 -31.81
CA GLY A 76 -14.03 5.24 -32.45
C GLY A 76 -12.86 5.60 -33.34
#